data_AF-A0A2G9SSD7-F1
#
_entry.id   AF-A0A2G9SSD7-F1
#
_cell.length_a   1.000
_cell.length_b   1.000
_cell.length_c   1.000
_cell.angle_alpha   90.00
_cell.angle_beta   90.00
_cell.angle_gamma   90.00
#
_symmetry.space_group_name_H-M   'P 1'
#
loop_
_entity.id
_entity.type
_entity.pdbx_description
1 polymer ?
#
loop_
_entity_poly.entity_id
_entity_poly.type
_entity_poly.pdbx_seq_one_letter_code
_entity_poly.pdbx_strand_id
1 'polypeptide(L)'
;MTNTQLSPRWARLQKVEEIETDRYFIDVYVCPIATEELREKYLYEPPVLYAFAIFDKDNTYLLSYGLEMREAVRIREDDTEETYIGYFLEAFCEHQHFTCKNFKEIEPDLEMVRATVISFVVEYNAVEKMLEYDRESSRSESEVNKTSDE
;
A
#
# COMPACT_ATOMS: atom_id res chain seq x y z
N MET A 1 14.35 19.71 -6.78
CA MET A 1 13.25 19.51 -5.82
C MET A 1 12.07 18.97 -6.60
N THR A 2 11.95 17.65 -6.70
CA THR A 2 10.79 17.01 -7.31
C THR A 2 9.61 17.25 -6.37
N ASN A 3 8.64 18.06 -6.83
CA ASN A 3 7.32 18.15 -6.22
C ASN A 3 6.68 16.77 -6.42
N THR A 4 6.91 15.85 -5.49
CA THR A 4 6.06 14.67 -5.33
C THR A 4 4.75 15.22 -4.77
N GLN A 5 3.90 15.71 -5.69
CA GLN A 5 2.56 16.15 -5.36
C GLN A 5 1.87 14.90 -4.82
N LEU A 6 1.82 14.77 -3.48
CA LEU A 6 1.21 13.62 -2.82
C LEU A 6 -0.16 13.42 -3.45
N SER A 7 -0.41 12.21 -3.97
CA SER A 7 -1.68 11.92 -4.62
C SER A 7 -2.80 12.33 -3.66
N PRO A 8 -3.83 13.04 -4.16
CA PRO A 8 -4.91 13.58 -3.32
C PRO A 8 -5.53 12.54 -2.38
N ARG A 9 -5.51 11.24 -2.73
CA ARG A 9 -5.98 10.15 -1.87
C ARG A 9 -5.16 9.96 -0.59
N TRP A 10 -3.84 10.09 -0.65
CA TRP A 10 -2.95 9.95 0.51
C TRP A 10 -2.99 11.19 1.40
N ALA A 11 -3.13 12.38 0.78
CA ALA A 11 -3.21 13.64 1.51
C ALA A 11 -4.46 13.79 2.39
N ARG A 12 -5.51 12.99 2.14
CA ARG A 12 -6.75 12.98 2.94
C ARG A 12 -6.63 12.18 4.23
N LEU A 13 -5.62 11.32 4.35
CA LEU A 13 -5.47 10.41 5.47
C LEU A 13 -5.08 11.17 6.74
N GLN A 14 -5.64 10.75 7.88
CA GLN A 14 -5.36 11.34 9.19
C GLN A 14 -4.62 10.33 10.06
N LYS A 15 -3.49 10.74 10.65
CA LYS A 15 -2.77 9.92 11.63
C LYS A 15 -3.65 9.73 12.86
N VAL A 16 -3.89 8.49 13.24
CA VAL A 16 -4.71 8.15 14.42
C VAL A 16 -3.89 7.52 15.54
N GLU A 17 -2.75 6.94 15.21
CA GLU A 17 -1.92 6.17 16.14
C GLU A 17 -0.48 6.07 15.64
N GLU A 18 0.43 5.82 16.57
CA GLU A 18 1.82 5.43 16.31
C GLU A 18 2.12 4.20 17.14
N ILE A 19 2.70 3.18 16.52
CA ILE A 19 3.05 1.92 17.15
C ILE A 19 4.57 1.81 17.15
N GLU A 20 5.16 1.77 18.34
CA GLU A 20 6.59 1.51 18.51
C GLU A 20 6.86 0.01 18.63
N THR A 21 7.84 -0.47 17.88
CA THR A 21 8.36 -1.84 17.94
C THR A 21 9.85 -1.82 18.23
N ASP A 22 10.48 -2.98 18.43
CA ASP A 22 11.92 -3.06 18.67
C ASP A 22 12.75 -2.49 17.51
N ARG A 23 12.28 -2.61 16.27
CA ARG A 23 13.04 -2.23 15.05
C ARG A 23 12.50 -1.00 14.32
N TYR A 24 11.21 -0.74 14.44
CA TYR A 24 10.50 0.23 13.62
C TYR A 24 9.49 1.06 14.40
N PHE A 25 9.15 2.23 13.86
CA PHE A 25 7.92 2.95 14.18
C PHE A 25 6.92 2.75 13.05
N ILE A 26 5.64 2.59 13.41
CA ILE A 26 4.55 2.40 12.45
C ILE A 26 3.49 3.46 12.72
N ASP A 27 3.39 4.44 11.83
CA ASP A 27 2.32 5.42 11.88
C ASP A 27 1.08 4.88 11.20
N VAL A 28 -0.05 4.92 11.90
CA VAL A 28 -1.35 4.44 11.40
C VAL A 28 -2.20 5.62 10.97
N TYR A 29 -2.73 5.54 9.76
CA TYR A 29 -3.60 6.56 9.18
C TYR A 29 -4.92 5.98 8.72
N VAL A 30 -5.98 6.79 8.80
CA VAL A 30 -7.34 6.43 8.40
C VAL A 30 -7.93 7.52 7.50
N CYS A 31 -8.69 7.11 6.49
CA CYS A 31 -9.48 8.02 5.69
C CYS A 31 -10.72 8.49 6.46
N PRO A 32 -10.93 9.80 6.66
CA PRO A 32 -12.06 10.31 7.43
C PRO A 32 -13.40 10.28 6.69
N ILE A 33 -13.39 9.92 5.40
CA ILE A 33 -14.60 9.84 4.56
C ILE A 33 -15.19 8.43 4.69
N ALA A 34 -16.51 8.33 4.81
CA ALA A 34 -17.21 7.04 4.88
C ALA A 34 -16.96 6.18 3.64
N THR A 35 -16.81 4.87 3.82
CA THR A 35 -16.45 3.95 2.72
C THR A 35 -17.49 3.95 1.59
N GLU A 36 -18.78 4.05 1.91
CA GLU A 36 -19.84 4.17 0.90
C GLU A 36 -19.66 5.40 0.01
N GLU A 37 -19.32 6.54 0.59
CA GLU A 37 -19.07 7.76 -0.17
C GLU A 37 -17.82 7.63 -1.05
N LEU A 38 -16.77 7.01 -0.53
CA LEU A 38 -15.57 6.69 -1.30
C LEU A 38 -15.88 5.78 -2.51
N ARG A 39 -16.74 4.78 -2.29
CA ARG A 39 -17.18 3.83 -3.31
C ARG A 39 -17.99 4.51 -4.42
N GLU A 40 -18.86 5.44 -4.07
CA GLU A 40 -19.72 6.10 -5.06
C GLU A 40 -19.00 7.20 -5.86
N LYS A 41 -18.09 7.93 -5.22
CA LYS A 41 -17.57 9.19 -5.79
C LYS A 41 -16.12 9.13 -6.21
N TYR A 42 -15.32 8.22 -5.67
CA TYR A 42 -13.86 8.32 -5.74
C TYR A 42 -13.16 7.09 -6.35
N LEU A 43 -13.87 6.04 -6.78
CA LEU A 43 -13.25 4.83 -7.35
C LEU A 43 -12.38 5.07 -8.61
N TYR A 44 -12.60 6.17 -9.33
CA TYR A 44 -11.75 6.57 -10.47
C TYR A 44 -10.30 6.87 -10.04
N GLU A 45 -10.09 7.26 -8.78
CA GLU A 45 -8.79 7.39 -8.11
C GLU A 45 -8.83 6.49 -6.86
N PRO A 46 -8.49 5.18 -6.98
CA PRO A 46 -8.68 4.18 -5.94
C PRO A 46 -8.37 4.67 -4.53
N PRO A 47 -9.39 4.89 -3.67
CA PRO A 47 -9.16 5.48 -2.36
C PRO A 47 -8.40 4.52 -1.45
N VAL A 48 -7.56 5.09 -0.59
CA VAL A 48 -6.88 4.37 0.50
C VAL A 48 -7.73 4.53 1.75
N LEU A 49 -8.19 3.43 2.33
CA LEU A 49 -8.98 3.45 3.56
C LEU A 49 -8.10 3.58 4.79
N TYR A 50 -7.02 2.79 4.83
CA TYR A 50 -6.05 2.78 5.91
C TYR A 50 -4.64 2.78 5.33
N ALA A 51 -3.72 3.44 6.01
CA ALA A 51 -2.30 3.37 5.66
C ALA A 51 -1.42 3.19 6.90
N PHE A 52 -0.26 2.60 6.67
CA PHE A 52 0.74 2.29 7.70
C PHE A 52 2.10 2.70 7.16
N ALA A 53 2.64 3.81 7.64
CA ALA A 53 3.97 4.26 7.23
C ALA A 53 5.02 3.72 8.20
N ILE A 54 6.05 3.07 7.67
CA ILE A 54 7.09 2.39 8.43
C ILE A 54 8.35 3.24 8.43
N PHE A 55 8.89 3.49 9.62
CA PHE A 55 10.12 4.24 9.83
C PHE A 55 11.13 3.41 10.61
N ASP A 56 12.41 3.64 10.35
CA ASP A 56 13.48 3.11 11.21
C ASP A 56 13.59 3.89 12.54
N LYS A 57 14.53 3.47 13.40
CA LYS A 57 14.76 4.12 14.70
C LYS A 57 15.35 5.53 14.60
N ASP A 58 15.90 5.91 13.45
CA ASP A 58 16.37 7.25 13.16
C ASP A 58 15.28 8.14 12.53
N ASN A 59 14.04 7.63 12.49
CA ASN A 59 12.86 8.29 11.93
C ASN A 59 12.94 8.52 10.41
N THR A 60 13.68 7.66 9.72
CA THR A 60 13.75 7.64 8.25
C THR A 60 12.60 6.80 7.72
N TYR A 61 11.84 7.35 6.77
CA TYR A 61 10.80 6.60 6.06
C TYR A 61 11.42 5.44 5.27
N LEU A 62 10.83 4.25 5.41
CA LEU A 62 11.27 3.05 4.70
C LEU A 62 10.30 2.67 3.60
N LEU A 63 9.05 2.40 3.96
CA LEU A 63 7.97 2.02 3.05
C LEU A 63 6.62 2.31 3.72
N SER A 64 5.54 2.15 2.95
CA SER A 64 4.18 2.19 3.51
C SER A 64 3.35 1.01 3.03
N TYR A 65 2.38 0.62 3.84
CA TYR A 65 1.26 -0.22 3.40
C TYR A 65 0.02 0.64 3.25
N GLY A 66 -0.79 0.37 2.24
CA GLY A 66 -2.08 1.04 2.03
C GLY A 66 -3.15 0.03 1.66
N LEU A 67 -4.31 0.09 2.33
CA LEU A 67 -5.49 -0.66 1.93
C LEU A 67 -6.27 0.14 0.89
N GLU A 68 -6.10 -0.20 -0.38
CA GLU A 68 -6.84 0.39 -1.50
C GLU A 68 -8.19 -0.29 -1.70
N MET A 69 -9.21 0.51 -2.00
CA MET A 69 -10.48 0.03 -2.53
C MET A 69 -10.53 0.32 -4.04
N ARG A 70 -10.78 -0.70 -4.86
CA ARG A 70 -10.89 -0.55 -6.33
C ARG A 70 -11.78 -1.62 -6.96
N GLU A 71 -12.24 -1.35 -8.17
CA GLU A 71 -12.90 -2.36 -8.99
C GLU A 71 -11.91 -3.45 -9.40
N ALA A 72 -12.37 -4.69 -9.39
CA ALA A 72 -11.61 -5.86 -9.78
C ALA A 72 -12.51 -6.83 -10.54
N VAL A 73 -11.89 -7.70 -11.34
CA VAL A 73 -12.60 -8.70 -12.15
C VAL A 73 -12.27 -10.09 -11.64
N ARG A 74 -13.28 -10.97 -11.60
CA ARG A 74 -13.08 -12.41 -11.42
C ARG A 74 -13.74 -13.18 -12.55
N ILE A 75 -13.19 -14.36 -12.84
CA ILE A 75 -13.80 -15.31 -13.77
C ILE A 75 -14.72 -16.23 -12.97
N ARG A 76 -15.98 -16.34 -13.41
CA ARG A 76 -16.98 -17.26 -12.86
C ARG A 76 -16.76 -18.69 -13.37
N GLU A 77 -17.48 -19.64 -12.80
CA GLU A 77 -17.42 -21.06 -13.22
C GLU A 77 -17.87 -21.29 -14.67
N ASP A 78 -18.64 -20.36 -15.23
CA ASP A 78 -19.11 -20.37 -16.62
C ASP A 78 -18.20 -19.58 -17.58
N ASP A 79 -16.96 -19.30 -17.17
CA ASP A 79 -15.97 -18.49 -17.89
C ASP A 79 -16.39 -17.04 -18.18
N THR A 80 -17.45 -16.53 -17.53
CA THR A 80 -17.85 -15.12 -17.65
C THR A 80 -17.11 -14.22 -16.66
N GLU A 81 -16.88 -12.97 -17.07
CA GLU A 81 -16.27 -11.95 -16.22
C GLU A 81 -17.32 -11.29 -15.31
N GLU A 82 -16.96 -11.12 -14.04
CA GLU A 82 -17.75 -10.39 -13.05
C GLU A 82 -16.89 -9.32 -12.37
N THR A 83 -17.39 -8.08 -12.40
CA THR A 83 -16.80 -6.95 -11.67
C THR A 83 -17.29 -6.93 -10.22
N TYR A 84 -16.37 -6.70 -9.29
CA TYR A 84 -16.66 -6.51 -7.87
C TYR A 84 -15.77 -5.41 -7.28
N ILE A 85 -16.12 -4.91 -6.10
CA ILE A 85 -15.26 -3.99 -5.34
C ILE A 85 -14.35 -4.81 -4.43
N GLY A 86 -13.05 -4.72 -4.68
CA GLY A 86 -12.02 -5.41 -3.90
C GLY A 86 -11.25 -4.47 -2.98
N TYR A 87 -10.73 -5.03 -1.88
CA TYR A 87 -9.83 -4.35 -0.96
C TYR A 87 -8.43 -4.98 -0.99
N PHE A 88 -7.44 -4.18 -1.38
CA PHE A 88 -6.09 -4.63 -1.66
C PHE A 88 -5.12 -3.96 -0.71
N LEU A 89 -4.46 -4.74 0.14
CA LEU A 89 -3.35 -4.27 0.93
C LEU A 89 -2.11 -4.30 0.05
N GLU A 90 -1.67 -3.11 -0.33
CA GLU A 90 -0.52 -2.86 -1.18
C GLU A 90 0.66 -2.37 -0.31
N ALA A 91 1.89 -2.74 -0.67
CA ALA A 91 3.10 -2.13 -0.15
C ALA A 91 3.63 -1.13 -1.19
N PHE A 92 4.04 0.04 -0.73
CA PHE A 92 4.58 1.13 -1.53
C PHE A 92 6.01 1.42 -1.09
N CYS A 93 6.96 1.06 -1.93
CA CYS A 93 8.38 1.40 -1.82
C CYS A 93 8.69 2.62 -2.70
N GLU A 94 9.94 3.08 -2.72
CA GLU A 94 10.33 4.26 -3.49
C GLU A 94 10.18 4.05 -5.01
N HIS A 95 10.55 2.87 -5.51
CA HIS A 95 10.57 2.56 -6.95
C HIS A 95 9.46 1.60 -7.37
N GLN A 96 8.89 0.82 -6.45
CA GLN A 96 7.88 -0.20 -6.75
C GLN A 96 6.70 -0.26 -5.77
N HIS A 97 5.61 -0.86 -6.23
CA HIS A 97 4.47 -1.23 -5.38
C HIS A 97 4.08 -2.69 -5.59
N PHE A 98 3.58 -3.34 -4.53
CA PHE A 98 3.29 -4.78 -4.53
C PHE A 98 1.99 -5.10 -3.79
N THR A 99 1.15 -5.95 -4.38
CA THR A 99 -0.03 -6.46 -3.69
C THR A 99 0.36 -7.52 -2.67
N CYS A 100 0.14 -7.23 -1.39
CA CYS A 100 0.47 -8.12 -0.28
C CYS A 100 -0.69 -9.04 0.10
N LYS A 101 -1.93 -8.53 0.04
CA LYS A 101 -3.14 -9.27 0.40
C LYS A 101 -4.37 -8.71 -0.31
N ASN A 102 -5.27 -9.59 -0.75
CA ASN A 102 -6.58 -9.22 -1.30
C ASN A 102 -7.68 -9.76 -0.39
N PHE A 103 -8.48 -8.86 0.21
CA PHE A 103 -9.61 -9.20 1.09
C PHE A 103 -10.92 -9.45 0.30
N LYS A 104 -10.86 -9.42 -1.04
CA LYS A 104 -11.97 -9.61 -1.97
C LYS A 104 -13.11 -8.63 -1.63
N GLU A 105 -14.36 -9.10 -1.61
CA GLU A 105 -15.57 -8.29 -1.41
C GLU A 105 -15.82 -7.89 0.05
N ILE A 106 -15.07 -8.45 1.00
CA ILE A 106 -15.26 -8.16 2.41
C ILE A 106 -14.38 -6.97 2.78
N GLU A 107 -15.01 -5.85 3.13
CA GLU A 107 -14.31 -4.69 3.69
C GLU A 107 -13.69 -5.09 5.04
N PRO A 108 -12.35 -5.09 5.17
CA PRO A 108 -11.72 -5.39 6.44
C PRO A 108 -11.77 -4.17 7.35
N ASP A 109 -11.96 -4.39 8.64
CA ASP A 109 -11.82 -3.31 9.63
C ASP A 109 -10.34 -2.95 9.88
N LEU A 110 -10.12 -1.80 10.53
CA LEU A 110 -8.78 -1.30 10.83
C LEU A 110 -7.97 -2.27 11.69
N GLU A 111 -8.59 -2.96 12.64
CA GLU A 111 -7.90 -3.85 13.59
C GLU A 111 -7.33 -5.07 12.86
N MET A 112 -8.10 -5.67 11.95
CA MET A 112 -7.68 -6.78 11.11
C MET A 112 -6.51 -6.42 10.19
N VAL A 113 -6.59 -5.24 9.55
CA VAL A 113 -5.53 -4.77 8.65
C VAL A 113 -4.27 -4.45 9.44
N ARG A 114 -4.42 -3.78 10.58
CA ARG A 114 -3.32 -3.47 11.50
C ARG A 114 -2.61 -4.73 11.96
N ALA A 115 -3.34 -5.73 12.44
CA ALA A 115 -2.75 -7.01 12.86
C ALA A 115 -1.99 -7.69 11.71
N THR A 116 -2.54 -7.62 10.49
CA THR A 116 -1.87 -8.15 9.29
C THR A 116 -0.55 -7.41 9.02
N VAL A 117 -0.54 -6.08 9.07
CA VAL A 117 0.66 -5.26 8.81
C VAL A 117 1.72 -5.48 9.89
N ILE A 118 1.33 -5.52 11.17
CA ILE A 118 2.26 -5.81 12.27
C ILE A 118 2.91 -7.19 12.07
N SER A 119 2.14 -8.21 11.71
CA SER A 119 2.69 -9.54 11.43
C SER A 119 3.70 -9.49 10.28
N PHE A 120 3.40 -8.77 9.19
CA PHE A 120 4.37 -8.61 8.09
C PHE A 120 5.64 -7.88 8.52
N VAL A 121 5.51 -6.78 9.27
CA VAL A 121 6.64 -5.93 9.65
C VAL A 121 7.49 -6.57 10.75
N VAL A 122 6.87 -7.07 11.81
CA VAL A 122 7.55 -7.52 13.03
C VAL A 122 7.87 -9.01 12.96
N GLU A 123 6.90 -9.85 12.57
CA GLU A 123 7.06 -11.30 12.65
C GLU A 123 7.78 -11.85 11.41
N TYR A 124 7.41 -11.37 10.22
CA TYR A 124 8.01 -11.82 8.95
C TYR A 124 9.21 -10.99 8.50
N ASN A 125 9.45 -9.83 9.15
CA ASN A 125 10.48 -8.87 8.76
C ASN A 125 10.43 -8.54 7.25
N ALA A 126 9.21 -8.32 6.75
CA ALA A 126 8.95 -8.09 5.32
C ALA A 126 9.63 -6.82 4.79
N VAL A 127 9.91 -5.86 5.67
CA VAL A 127 10.51 -4.56 5.33
C VAL A 127 11.85 -4.74 4.61
N GLU A 128 12.77 -5.51 5.18
CA GLU A 128 14.09 -5.72 4.57
C GLU A 128 14.00 -6.38 3.19
N LYS A 129 13.11 -7.37 3.05
CA LYS A 129 12.89 -8.08 1.77
C LYS A 129 12.35 -7.13 0.70
N MET A 130 11.34 -6.32 1.04
CA MET A 130 10.74 -5.37 0.10
C MET A 130 11.76 -4.31 -0.35
N LEU A 131 12.57 -3.78 0.58
CA LEU A 131 13.63 -2.82 0.26
C LEU A 131 14.78 -3.45 -0.55
N GLU A 132 15.06 -4.74 -0.40
CA GLU A 132 16.00 -5.46 -1.25
C GLU A 132 15.48 -5.56 -2.69
N TYR A 133 14.25 -6.01 -2.88
CA TYR A 133 13.61 -6.07 -4.21
C TYR A 133 13.54 -4.71 -4.90
N ASP A 134 13.22 -3.64 -4.16
CA ASP A 134 13.18 -2.27 -4.68
C ASP A 134 14.56 -1.78 -5.16
N ARG A 135 15.62 -2.11 -4.41
CA ARG A 135 17.01 -1.80 -4.77
C ARG A 135 17.52 -2.60 -5.97
N GLU A 136 17.14 -3.86 -6.11
CA GLU A 136 17.49 -4.66 -7.28
C GLU A 136 16.85 -4.10 -8.54
N SER A 137 15.58 -3.72 -8.44
CA SER A 137 14.80 -3.19 -9.57
C SER A 137 15.32 -1.85 -10.08
N SER A 138 15.64 -0.91 -9.18
CA SER A 138 16.21 0.39 -9.57
C SER A 138 17.55 0.28 -10.29
N ARG A 139 18.35 -0.76 -9.98
CA ARG A 139 19.61 -1.05 -10.69
C ARG A 139 19.35 -1.58 -12.10
N SER A 140 18.40 -2.49 -12.26
CA SER A 140 18.04 -3.03 -13.58
C SER A 140 17.52 -1.95 -14.54
N GLU A 141 16.70 -1.02 -14.07
CA GLU A 141 16.23 0.12 -14.88
C GLU A 141 17.37 1.06 -15.30
N SER A 142 18.36 1.25 -14.43
CA SER A 142 19.54 2.08 -14.69
C SER A 142 20.50 1.46 -15.73
N GLU A 143 20.55 0.14 -15.83
CA GLU A 143 21.40 -0.59 -16.79
C GLU A 143 20.76 -0.67 -18.19
N VAL A 144 19.43 -0.80 -18.28
CA VAL A 144 18.68 -0.78 -19.55
C VAL A 144 18.76 0.60 -20.22
N ASN A 145 18.73 1.69 -19.45
CA ASN A 145 18.88 3.04 -20.01
C ASN A 145 20.29 3.32 -20.55
N LYS A 146 21.34 2.65 -20.03
CA LYS A 146 22.71 2.83 -20.54
C LYS A 146 23.00 2.10 -21.85
N THR A 147 22.19 1.09 -22.20
CA THR A 147 22.34 0.31 -23.44
C THR A 147 21.47 0.82 -24.59
N SER A 148 20.64 1.82 -24.33
CA SER A 148 19.73 2.43 -25.31
C SER A 148 20.31 3.70 -25.96
N ASP A 149 21.48 4.15 -25.50
CA ASP A 149 22.19 5.36 -25.96
C ASP A 149 23.50 5.04 -26.72
N GLU A 150 23.74 3.77 -27.10
CA GLU A 150 24.81 3.33 -28.04
C GLU A 150 24.23 2.87 -29.39
#